data_AF-A0A2E6RNN5-F1
#
_entry.id   AF-A0A2E6RNN5-F1
#
_cell.length_a   1.000
_cell.length_b   1.000
_cell.length_c   1.000
_cell.angle_alpha   90.00
_cell.angle_beta   90.00
_cell.angle_gamma   90.00
#
_symmetry.space_group_name_H-M   'P 1'
#
loop_
_entity.id
_entity.type
_entity.pdbx_description
1 polymer ?
#
loop_
_entity_poly.entity_id
_entity_poly.type
_entity_poly.pdbx_seq_one_letter_code
_entity_poly.pdbx_strand_id
1 'polypeptide(L)'
;MSLKLSKNQTLVLNHLEKQKQPLTAYTILDNLRENGIKAPLQVYRALDYLVKLNKVHKIDSMNAFIACNDHECENPEFIAFTICDGCENVSEVKDKSISSSLSKIKKKSGFTTRKTSLEFHGLCKNCISL
;
A
#
# COMPACT_ATOMS: atom_id res chain seq x y z
N MET A 1 -13.07 7.40 18.70
CA MET A 1 -11.97 7.01 19.62
C MET A 1 -10.69 6.94 18.79
N SER A 2 -9.76 7.89 18.93
CA SER A 2 -8.52 7.84 18.13
C SER A 2 -7.66 6.68 18.61
N LEU A 3 -7.37 5.73 17.71
CA LEU A 3 -6.51 4.60 18.01
C LEU A 3 -5.07 5.10 18.10
N LYS A 4 -4.47 5.00 19.30
CA LYS A 4 -3.09 5.43 19.54
C LYS A 4 -2.11 4.38 19.00
N LEU A 5 -1.31 4.78 18.02
CA LEU A 5 -0.24 3.93 17.49
C LEU A 5 0.89 3.73 18.53
N SER A 6 1.46 2.53 18.55
CA SER A 6 2.70 2.25 19.29
C SER A 6 3.91 2.95 18.65
N LYS A 7 5.03 3.04 19.37
CA LYS A 7 6.27 3.65 18.87
C LYS A 7 6.67 3.13 17.48
N ASN A 8 6.71 1.81 17.29
CA ASN A 8 7.15 1.22 16.03
C ASN A 8 6.14 1.45 14.90
N GLN A 9 4.84 1.42 15.19
CA GLN A 9 3.79 1.73 14.21
C GLN A 9 3.88 3.18 13.75
N THR A 10 4.09 4.12 14.67
CA THR A 10 4.28 5.54 14.35
C THR A 10 5.55 5.75 13.52
N LEU A 11 6.68 5.13 13.90
CA LEU A 11 7.93 5.25 13.16
C LEU A 11 7.79 4.75 11.72
N VAL A 12 7.20 3.56 11.54
CA VAL A 12 6.99 2.97 10.20
C VAL A 12 6.04 3.82 9.36
N LEU A 13 4.91 4.27 9.92
CA LEU A 13 3.95 5.10 9.20
C LEU A 13 4.58 6.43 8.76
N ASN A 14 5.20 7.16 9.70
CA ASN A 14 5.82 8.46 9.41
C ASN A 14 6.97 8.33 8.40
N HIS A 15 7.66 7.18 8.38
CA HIS A 15 8.69 6.92 7.38
C HIS A 15 8.08 6.73 6.00
N LEU A 16 7.04 5.92 5.88
CA LEU A 16 6.34 5.65 4.61
C LEU A 16 5.65 6.89 4.04
N GLU A 17 5.04 7.73 4.88
CA GLU A 17 4.39 9.00 4.45
C GLU A 17 5.35 9.99 3.78
N LYS A 18 6.66 9.84 4.00
CA LYS A 18 7.70 10.68 3.37
C LYS A 18 8.22 10.10 2.06
N GLN A 19 7.82 8.88 1.68
CA GLN A 19 8.31 8.21 0.49
C GLN A 19 7.32 8.35 -0.65
N LYS A 20 7.85 8.55 -1.86
CA LYS A 20 7.07 8.53 -3.09
C LYS A 20 6.95 7.12 -3.68
N GLN A 21 7.94 6.27 -3.42
CA GLN A 21 8.00 4.89 -3.90
C GLN A 21 7.62 3.93 -2.77
N PRO A 22 7.02 2.77 -3.09
CA PRO A 22 6.76 1.74 -2.10
C PRO A 22 8.09 1.17 -1.60
N LEU A 23 8.18 0.84 -0.31
CA LEU A 23 9.38 0.28 0.30
C LEU A 23 9.17 -1.17 0.72
N THR A 24 10.19 -1.99 0.53
CA THR A 24 10.21 -3.34 1.11
C THR A 24 10.31 -3.27 2.64
N ALA A 25 9.88 -4.31 3.34
CA ALA A 25 10.02 -4.38 4.79
C ALA A 25 11.49 -4.28 5.26
N TYR A 26 12.43 -4.78 4.45
CA TYR A 26 13.86 -4.71 4.75
C TYR A 26 14.42 -3.30 4.55
N THR A 27 14.02 -2.61 3.48
CA THR A 27 14.39 -1.20 3.28
C THR A 27 13.86 -0.32 4.41
N ILE A 28 12.64 -0.57 4.89
CA ILE A 28 12.08 0.13 6.05
C ILE A 28 12.89 -0.18 7.32
N LEU A 29 13.25 -1.45 7.54
CA LEU A 29 14.09 -1.85 8.67
C LEU A 29 15.42 -1.09 8.66
N ASP A 30 16.13 -1.14 7.54
CA ASP A 30 17.45 -0.54 7.40
C ASP A 30 17.42 0.97 7.65
N ASN A 31 16.40 1.66 7.13
CA ASN A 31 16.20 3.09 7.36
C ASN A 31 15.83 3.44 8.81
N LEU A 32 15.28 2.51 9.59
CA LEU A 32 14.78 2.76 10.95
C LEU A 32 15.62 2.10 12.05
N ARG A 33 16.79 1.53 11.71
CA ARG A 33 17.70 0.90 12.68
C ARG A 33 18.13 1.86 13.78
N GLU A 34 18.53 3.06 13.40
CA GLU A 34 18.99 4.10 14.33
C GLU A 34 17.84 4.63 15.21
N ASN A 35 16.59 4.51 14.77
CA ASN A 35 15.41 4.88 15.56
C ASN A 35 14.97 3.78 16.57
N GLY A 36 15.67 2.65 16.59
CA GLY A 36 15.51 1.57 17.56
C GLY A 36 14.75 0.34 17.05
N ILE A 37 14.42 0.26 15.75
CA ILE A 37 13.88 -0.96 15.14
C ILE A 37 15.05 -1.87 14.77
N LYS A 38 15.17 -3.03 15.42
CA LYS A 38 16.36 -3.90 15.29
C LYS A 38 16.11 -5.20 14.51
N ALA A 39 14.85 -5.60 14.37
CA ALA A 39 14.51 -6.89 13.77
C ALA A 39 13.40 -6.76 12.72
N PRO A 40 13.46 -7.54 11.61
CA PRO A 40 12.41 -7.56 10.58
C PRO A 40 11.00 -7.78 11.14
N LEU A 41 10.87 -8.67 12.13
CA LEU A 41 9.58 -8.98 12.77
C LEU A 41 8.90 -7.74 13.38
N GLN A 42 9.68 -6.75 13.86
CA GLN A 42 9.11 -5.52 14.39
C GLN A 42 8.49 -4.65 13.30
N VAL A 43 9.09 -4.64 12.10
CA VAL A 43 8.54 -3.96 10.92
C VAL A 43 7.29 -4.67 10.44
N TYR A 44 7.32 -5.99 10.25
CA TYR A 44 6.14 -6.75 9.82
C TYR A 44 4.95 -6.57 10.78
N ARG A 45 5.16 -6.64 12.09
CA ARG A 45 4.09 -6.39 13.08
C ARG A 45 3.51 -4.98 13.00
N ALA A 46 4.36 -3.98 12.74
CA ALA A 46 3.90 -2.61 12.54
C ALA A 46 3.08 -2.50 11.24
N LEU A 47 3.59 -3.03 10.13
CA LEU A 47 2.92 -3.04 8.83
C LEU A 47 1.58 -3.77 8.87
N ASP A 48 1.53 -4.97 9.46
CA ASP A 48 0.28 -5.74 9.60
C ASP A 48 -0.81 -4.95 10.31
N TYR A 49 -0.44 -4.20 11.35
CA TYR A 49 -1.38 -3.35 12.07
C TYR A 49 -1.80 -2.13 11.24
N LEU A 50 -0.86 -1.46 10.57
CA LEU A 50 -1.14 -0.28 9.74
C LEU A 50 -1.99 -0.64 8.51
N VAL A 51 -1.78 -1.81 7.92
CA VAL A 51 -2.62 -2.36 6.84
C VAL A 51 -4.04 -2.62 7.33
N LYS A 52 -4.20 -3.19 8.54
CA LYS A 52 -5.53 -3.37 9.15
C LYS A 52 -6.27 -2.06 9.40
N LEU A 53 -5.54 -0.98 9.64
CA LEU A 53 -6.09 0.37 9.80
C LEU A 53 -6.24 1.12 8.46
N ASN A 54 -5.95 0.49 7.32
CA ASN A 54 -5.90 1.12 6.00
C ASN A 54 -4.97 2.35 5.91
N LYS A 55 -3.99 2.47 6.82
CA LYS A 55 -2.99 3.56 6.78
C LYS A 55 -1.83 3.25 5.83
N VAL A 56 -1.63 1.97 5.51
CA VAL A 56 -0.60 1.47 4.61
C VAL A 56 -1.23 0.43 3.67
N HIS A 57 -0.84 0.46 2.40
CA HIS A 57 -1.16 -0.57 1.44
C HIS A 57 0.07 -1.42 1.14
N LYS A 58 -0.15 -2.72 0.93
CA LYS A 58 0.84 -3.62 0.37
C LYS A 58 0.66 -3.65 -1.14
N ILE A 59 1.76 -3.49 -1.87
CA ILE A 59 1.88 -3.74 -3.30
C ILE A 59 2.40 -5.17 -3.43
N ASP A 60 1.52 -6.08 -3.81
CA ASP A 60 1.77 -7.52 -3.73
C ASP A 60 2.82 -7.97 -4.75
N SER A 61 2.79 -7.44 -5.98
CA SER A 61 3.80 -7.72 -7.01
C SER A 61 5.23 -7.32 -6.60
N MET A 62 5.37 -6.26 -5.80
CA MET A 62 6.67 -5.72 -5.39
C MET A 62 7.11 -6.20 -3.99
N ASN A 63 6.24 -6.92 -3.26
CA ASN A 63 6.43 -7.21 -1.83
C ASN A 63 6.79 -5.96 -1.01
N ALA A 64 6.16 -4.83 -1.35
CA ALA A 64 6.49 -3.51 -0.84
C ALA A 64 5.25 -2.82 -0.25
N PHE A 65 5.48 -1.72 0.46
CA PHE A 65 4.47 -1.03 1.25
C PHE A 65 4.50 0.47 0.99
N ILE A 66 3.33 1.09 0.91
CA ILE A 66 3.15 2.54 0.68
C ILE A 66 2.07 3.09 1.63
N ALA A 67 2.21 4.34 2.07
CA ALA A 67 1.16 5.00 2.88
C ALA A 67 -0.12 5.23 2.05
N CYS A 68 -1.32 5.13 2.64
CA CYS A 68 -2.57 5.57 1.98
C CYS A 68 -2.51 7.11 1.86
N ASN A 69 -2.78 7.63 0.66
CA ASN A 69 -2.80 9.08 0.39
C ASN A 69 -4.15 9.73 0.72
N ASP A 70 -5.21 8.95 0.97
CA ASP A 70 -6.51 9.45 1.46
C ASP A 70 -6.63 9.26 2.97
N HIS A 71 -6.88 10.36 3.69
CA HIS A 71 -7.18 10.31 5.13
C HIS A 71 -8.49 9.55 5.43
N GLU A 72 -9.35 9.43 4.43
CA GLU A 72 -10.59 8.68 4.45
C GLU A 72 -10.59 7.72 3.26
N CYS A 73 -9.73 6.69 3.32
CA CYS A 73 -9.73 5.56 2.38
C CYS A 73 -11.14 4.87 2.48
N GLU A 74 -12.18 5.47 1.88
CA GLU A 74 -13.62 5.19 2.07
C GLU A 74 -14.11 3.94 1.33
N ASN A 75 -13.23 3.25 0.59
CA ASN A 75 -13.57 2.01 -0.10
C ASN A 75 -12.55 0.90 0.21
N PRO A 76 -12.65 0.25 1.39
CA PRO A 76 -11.76 -0.86 1.74
C PRO A 76 -11.91 -2.09 0.83
N GLU A 77 -12.98 -2.15 0.04
CA GLU A 77 -13.31 -3.34 -0.74
C GLU A 77 -12.47 -3.47 -2.03
N PHE A 78 -11.97 -2.34 -2.55
CA PHE A 78 -11.26 -2.30 -3.82
C PHE A 78 -10.21 -1.19 -3.87
N ILE A 79 -8.99 -1.55 -4.28
CA ILE A 79 -7.90 -0.61 -4.51
C ILE A 79 -7.19 -1.01 -5.80
N ALA A 80 -6.83 -0.03 -6.62
CA ALA A 80 -6.03 -0.24 -7.83
C ALA A 80 -4.78 0.63 -7.84
N PHE A 81 -3.70 0.09 -8.37
CA PHE A 81 -2.41 0.76 -8.51
C PHE A 81 -1.89 0.65 -9.94
N THR A 82 -1.27 1.71 -10.44
CA THR A 82 -0.34 1.64 -11.56
C THR A 82 1.09 1.58 -11.03
N ILE A 83 1.90 0.74 -11.65
CA ILE A 83 3.29 0.47 -11.26
C ILE A 83 4.16 0.68 -12.50
N CYS A 84 5.16 1.55 -12.38
CA CYS A 84 6.14 1.76 -13.44
C CYS A 84 7.27 0.74 -13.32
N ASP A 85 7.47 -0.11 -14.31
CA ASP A 85 8.56 -1.10 -14.33
C ASP A 85 9.94 -0.46 -14.57
N GLY A 86 9.99 0.81 -15.01
CA GLY A 86 11.24 1.53 -15.25
C GLY A 86 11.79 2.32 -14.06
N CYS A 87 10.91 2.87 -13.20
CA CYS A 87 11.32 3.71 -12.07
C CYS A 87 10.64 3.35 -10.74
N GLU A 88 9.88 2.26 -10.73
CA GLU A 88 9.19 1.70 -9.56
C GLU A 88 8.20 2.67 -8.90
N ASN A 89 7.83 3.75 -9.58
CA ASN A 89 6.82 4.68 -9.09
C ASN A 89 5.45 4.01 -9.08
N VAL A 90 4.74 4.15 -7.96
CA VAL A 90 3.38 3.63 -7.79
C VAL A 90 2.39 4.77 -7.66
N SER A 91 1.22 4.63 -8.27
CA SER A 91 0.13 5.60 -8.14
C SER A 91 -1.20 4.91 -7.95
N GLU A 92 -2.03 5.42 -7.05
CA GLU A 92 -3.37 4.90 -6.81
C GLU A 92 -4.32 5.33 -7.93
N VAL A 93 -5.17 4.41 -8.37
CA VAL A 93 -6.18 4.64 -9.40
C VAL A 93 -7.54 4.85 -8.74
N LYS A 94 -8.04 6.09 -8.81
CA LYS A 94 -9.37 6.45 -8.30
C LYS A 94 -10.39 6.47 -9.44
N ASP A 95 -10.88 5.29 -9.83
CA ASP A 95 -11.90 5.15 -10.87
C ASP A 95 -13.09 4.28 -10.38
N LYS A 96 -14.25 4.92 -10.24
CA LYS A 96 -15.51 4.28 -9.80
C LYS A 96 -16.04 3.25 -10.79
N SER A 97 -15.65 3.31 -12.07
CA SER A 97 -16.06 2.34 -13.08
C SER A 97 -15.42 0.97 -12.85
N ILE A 98 -14.18 0.94 -12.35
CA ILE A 98 -13.47 -0.30 -12.04
C ILE A 98 -14.12 -0.99 -10.85
N SER A 99 -14.36 -0.25 -9.75
CA SER A 99 -15.03 -0.82 -8.57
C SER A 99 -16.43 -1.35 -8.91
N SER A 100 -17.21 -0.59 -9.70
CA SER A 100 -18.54 -1.01 -10.17
C SER A 100 -18.50 -2.29 -10.99
N SER A 101 -17.50 -2.44 -11.86
CA SER A 101 -17.33 -3.63 -12.72
C SER A 101 -16.98 -4.86 -11.89
N LEU A 102 -16.09 -4.71 -10.91
CA LEU A 102 -15.73 -5.79 -9.99
C LEU A 102 -16.90 -6.22 -9.12
N SER A 103 -17.70 -5.29 -8.60
CA SER A 103 -18.92 -5.62 -7.84
C SER A 103 -19.90 -6.46 -8.67
N LYS A 104 -20.04 -6.16 -9.98
CA LYS A 104 -20.85 -6.99 -10.90
C LYS A 104 -20.27 -8.39 -11.07
N ILE A 105 -18.95 -8.53 -11.22
CA ILE A 105 -18.28 -9.83 -11.35
C ILE A 105 -18.48 -10.68 -10.09
N LYS A 106 -18.30 -10.09 -8.89
CA LYS A 106 -18.55 -10.78 -7.61
C LYS A 106 -20.00 -11.27 -7.51
N LYS A 107 -20.96 -10.40 -7.83
CA LYS A 107 -22.38 -10.75 -7.81
C LYS A 107 -22.73 -11.87 -8.79
N LYS A 108 -22.17 -11.84 -10.01
CA LYS A 108 -22.44 -12.85 -11.05
C LYS A 108 -21.80 -14.21 -10.72
N SER A 109 -20.62 -14.21 -10.11
CA SER A 109 -19.89 -15.44 -9.76
C SER A 109 -20.34 -16.06 -8.43
N GLY A 110 -21.06 -15.32 -7.59
CA GLY A 110 -21.35 -15.73 -6.20
C GLY A 110 -20.11 -15.70 -5.30
N PHE A 111 -19.03 -15.04 -5.73
CA PHE A 111 -17.75 -15.02 -5.03
C PHE A 111 -17.68 -13.89 -4.01
N THR A 112 -17.29 -14.21 -2.78
CA THR A 112 -17.12 -13.22 -1.69
C THR A 112 -15.64 -12.97 -1.46
N THR A 113 -15.22 -11.71 -1.56
CA THR A 113 -13.81 -11.29 -1.35
C THR A 113 -13.66 -10.58 -0.02
N ARG A 114 -12.53 -10.77 0.68
CA ARG A 114 -12.18 -9.97 1.86
C ARG A 114 -11.50 -8.63 1.48
N LYS A 115 -10.70 -8.65 0.42
CA LYS A 115 -9.98 -7.49 -0.14
C LYS A 115 -9.76 -7.75 -1.63
N THR A 116 -9.87 -6.72 -2.45
CA THR A 116 -9.58 -6.80 -3.90
C THR A 116 -8.50 -5.77 -4.22
N SER A 117 -7.32 -6.23 -4.67
CA SER A 117 -6.27 -5.38 -5.22
C SER A 117 -6.12 -5.63 -6.72
N LEU A 118 -5.96 -4.56 -7.49
CA LEU A 118 -5.53 -4.63 -8.89
C LEU A 118 -4.23 -3.85 -9.07
N GLU A 119 -3.30 -4.43 -9.81
CA GLU A 119 -1.98 -3.85 -10.06
C GLU A 119 -1.73 -3.88 -11.57
N PHE A 120 -1.55 -2.69 -12.16
CA PHE A 120 -1.27 -2.50 -13.58
C PHE A 120 0.21 -2.19 -13.76
N HIS A 121 0.93 -3.09 -14.41
CA HIS A 121 2.33 -2.90 -14.76
C HIS A 121 2.48 -2.23 -16.13
N GLY A 122 3.49 -1.38 -16.26
CA GLY A 122 3.80 -0.67 -17.51
C GLY A 122 4.88 0.39 -17.31
N LEU A 123 4.92 1.39 -18.18
CA LEU A 123 5.87 2.51 -18.08
C LEU A 123 5.13 3.82 -17.83
N CYS A 124 5.63 4.63 -16.90
CA CYS A 124 5.12 5.98 -16.69
C CYS A 124 5.56 6.90 -17.83
N LYS A 125 4.90 8.07 -17.95
CA LYS A 125 5.20 9.07 -18.98
C LYS A 125 6.69 9.44 -19.03
N ASN A 126 7.33 9.60 -17.87
CA ASN A 126 8.74 9.96 -17.78
C ASN A 126 9.66 8.85 -18.32
N CYS A 127 9.31 7.58 -18.06
CA CYS A 127 10.08 6.42 -18.54
C CYS A 127 9.87 6.13 -20.02
N ILE A 128 8.71 6.49 -20.59
CA ILE A 128 8.47 6.37 -22.04
C ILE A 128 9.21 7.46 -22.82
N SER A 129 9.38 8.64 -22.22
CA SER A 129 10.08 9.77 -22.84
C SER A 129 11.60 9.77 -22.68
N LEU A 130 12.17 8.69 -22.11
CA LEU A 130 13.60 8.50 -21.88
C LEU A 130 14.24 7.72 -23.04
#